data_AF-A0A1A9RA52-F1
#
_entry.id   AF-A0A1A9RA52-F1
#
_cell.length_a   1.000
_cell.length_b   1.000
_cell.length_c   1.000
_cell.angle_alpha   90.00
_cell.angle_beta   90.00
_cell.angle_gamma   90.00
#
_symmetry.space_group_name_H-M   'P 1'
#
loop_
_entity.id
_entity.type
_entity.pdbx_description
1 polymer ?
#
loop_
_entity_poly.entity_id
_entity_poly.type
_entity_poly.pdbx_seq_one_letter_code
_entity_poly.pdbx_strand_id
1 'polypeptide(L)'
;MSKKRQVKLNSRGEHPASLANLLPAGPGNQRARKHGAYARYHPTEIIERVAPATSSPERIEALIELEEARLHSVLQEKVRWDARCEYDELVSVDLILTEIRTGSDGKATKRERPDFERLIDRSMGRISALVDQKERLIVLPAHVAIQTAALLDKAEDAGMRAIECAELFEREGLAVPLSVQQRVRAELSMMEPPEPEGGITDEELERLSVEYEAQAALEPDWLIERQQQMKEIHDQSNKEQTAQ
;
A
#
# COMPACT_ATOMS: atom_id res chain seq x y z
N MET A 1 -10.28 -4.84 51.12
CA MET A 1 -9.20 -5.55 50.38
C MET A 1 -9.45 -5.40 48.89
N SER A 2 -8.66 -4.58 48.19
CA SER A 2 -8.91 -4.19 46.80
C SER A 2 -8.19 -5.12 45.82
N LYS A 3 -8.95 -5.82 44.97
CA LYS A 3 -8.43 -6.64 43.88
C LYS A 3 -7.86 -5.73 42.79
N LYS A 4 -6.53 -5.52 42.80
CA LYS A 4 -5.81 -4.88 41.69
C LYS A 4 -5.99 -5.72 40.42
N ARG A 5 -6.67 -5.19 39.40
CA ARG A 5 -6.66 -5.76 38.04
C ARG A 5 -5.23 -5.70 37.51
N GLN A 6 -4.55 -6.84 37.47
CA GLN A 6 -3.27 -6.97 36.78
C GLN A 6 -3.52 -6.86 35.28
N VAL A 7 -3.08 -5.75 34.70
CA VAL A 7 -3.01 -5.59 33.25
C VAL A 7 -1.78 -6.38 32.78
N LYS A 8 -1.99 -7.40 31.94
CA LYS A 8 -0.90 -8.22 31.39
C LYS A 8 -0.05 -7.35 30.45
N LEU A 9 1.19 -7.09 30.85
CA LEU A 9 2.23 -6.51 30.02
C LEU A 9 2.82 -7.60 29.12
N ASN A 10 3.33 -7.23 27.96
CA ASN A 10 4.02 -8.16 27.06
C ASN A 10 5.39 -8.56 27.65
N SER A 11 6.08 -9.55 27.06
CA SER A 11 7.36 -10.09 27.54
C SER A 11 8.50 -9.05 27.69
N ARG A 12 8.32 -7.84 27.17
CA ARG A 12 9.23 -6.69 27.30
C ARG A 12 8.75 -5.59 28.27
N GLY A 13 7.65 -5.80 29.00
CA GLY A 13 7.13 -4.83 29.97
C GLY A 13 6.38 -3.65 29.36
N GLU A 14 6.15 -3.63 28.06
CA GLU A 14 5.43 -2.55 27.37
C GLU A 14 3.91 -2.80 27.31
N HIS A 15 3.14 -1.74 27.51
CA HIS A 15 1.69 -1.77 27.37
C HIS A 15 1.31 -1.99 25.88
N PRO A 16 0.33 -2.85 25.55
CA PRO A 16 -0.03 -3.15 24.15
C PRO A 16 -0.44 -1.92 23.32
N ALA A 17 -0.94 -0.86 23.96
CA ALA A 17 -1.22 0.42 23.31
C ALA A 17 0.05 1.19 22.86
N SER A 18 1.23 0.89 23.42
CA SER A 18 2.51 1.46 23.00
C SER A 18 2.97 0.86 21.66
N LEU A 19 2.74 -0.44 21.45
CA LEU A 19 3.05 -1.13 20.19
C LEU A 19 2.15 -0.69 19.03
N ALA A 20 0.90 -0.31 19.31
CA ALA A 20 -0.01 0.25 18.30
C ALA A 20 0.47 1.59 17.71
N ASN A 21 1.44 2.27 18.34
CA ASN A 21 2.05 3.50 17.84
C ASN A 21 3.25 3.27 16.91
N LEU A 22 3.78 2.05 16.84
CA LEU A 22 4.97 1.70 16.04
C LEU A 22 4.61 1.15 14.65
N LEU A 23 3.34 0.82 14.40
CA LEU A 23 2.88 0.31 13.10
C LEU A 23 2.32 1.45 12.22
N PRO A 24 2.50 1.39 10.88
CA PRO A 24 1.93 2.36 9.96
C PRO A 24 0.42 2.45 10.19
N ALA A 25 -0.05 3.69 10.27
CA ALA A 25 -1.31 4.05 10.91
C ALA A 25 -2.52 3.23 10.43
N GLY A 26 -2.97 2.29 11.25
CA GLY A 26 -4.33 1.81 11.18
C GLY A 26 -5.34 2.94 11.45
N PRO A 27 -6.59 2.83 10.95
CA PRO A 27 -7.63 3.85 11.08
C PRO A 27 -7.94 4.29 12.52
N GLY A 28 -7.57 3.48 13.53
CA GLY A 28 -7.72 3.82 14.95
C GLY A 28 -6.92 5.05 15.41
N ASN A 29 -5.75 5.30 14.83
CA ASN A 29 -4.88 6.40 15.29
C ASN A 29 -5.34 7.78 14.75
N GLN A 30 -6.04 7.80 13.62
CA GLN A 30 -6.62 9.05 13.08
C GLN A 30 -7.85 9.51 13.89
N ARG A 31 -8.69 8.58 14.38
CA ARG A 31 -9.82 8.93 15.27
C ARG A 31 -9.36 9.53 16.59
N ALA A 32 -8.31 8.98 17.19
CA ALA A 32 -7.72 9.52 18.42
C ALA A 32 -7.12 10.92 18.21
N ARG A 33 -6.64 11.24 17.01
CA ARG A 33 -6.12 12.58 16.66
C ARG A 33 -7.23 13.58 16.34
N LYS A 34 -8.34 13.13 15.72
CA LYS A 34 -9.52 13.96 15.44
C LYS A 34 -10.37 14.28 16.68
N HIS A 35 -10.44 13.36 17.64
CA HIS A 35 -11.37 13.46 18.77
C HIS A 35 -10.73 13.25 20.15
N GLY A 36 -9.42 13.04 20.22
CA GLY A 36 -8.72 12.86 21.50
C GLY A 36 -8.37 14.17 22.19
N ALA A 37 -7.91 14.07 23.45
CA ALA A 37 -7.53 15.22 24.28
C ALA A 37 -6.49 16.16 23.64
N TYR A 38 -5.77 15.68 22.63
CA TYR A 38 -4.71 16.39 21.92
C TYR A 38 -5.13 16.95 20.56
N ALA A 39 -6.39 16.73 20.13
CA ALA A 39 -6.92 17.27 18.88
C ALA A 39 -6.81 18.80 18.82
N ARG A 40 -6.90 19.46 19.98
CA ARG A 40 -6.75 20.92 20.13
C ARG A 40 -5.39 21.47 19.68
N TYR A 41 -4.37 20.62 19.62
CA TYR A 41 -3.00 20.99 19.22
C TYR A 41 -2.72 20.68 17.74
N HIS A 42 -3.75 20.27 16.99
CA HIS A 42 -3.64 19.99 15.57
C HIS A 42 -4.75 20.75 14.84
N PRO A 43 -4.42 21.83 14.11
CA PRO A 43 -5.37 22.55 13.28
C PRO A 43 -6.11 21.58 12.35
N THR A 44 -7.42 21.78 12.16
CA THR A 44 -8.27 20.98 11.27
C THR A 44 -7.76 20.97 9.82
N GLU A 45 -7.11 22.05 9.39
CA GLU A 45 -6.43 22.19 8.10
C GLU A 45 -5.34 21.12 7.86
N ILE A 46 -4.66 20.66 8.93
CA ILE A 46 -3.62 19.62 8.88
C ILE A 46 -4.25 18.21 8.92
N ILE A 47 -5.53 18.10 9.26
CA ILE A 47 -6.24 16.83 9.39
C ILE A 47 -6.93 16.45 8.06
N GLU A 48 -7.34 17.43 7.26
CA GLU A 48 -8.15 17.23 6.05
C GLU A 48 -7.34 16.99 4.77
N ARG A 49 -6.01 17.18 4.78
CA ARG A 49 -5.13 16.95 3.61
C ARG A 49 -4.99 15.48 3.15
N VAL A 50 -5.71 14.51 3.74
CA VAL A 50 -5.51 13.08 3.48
C VAL A 50 -6.75 12.46 2.83
N ALA A 51 -6.80 12.49 1.49
CA ALA A 51 -7.65 11.61 0.68
C ALA A 51 -6.81 10.47 0.05
N PRO A 52 -7.36 9.26 -0.19
CA PRO A 52 -6.56 8.08 -0.50
C PRO A 52 -6.32 7.90 -2.01
N ALA A 53 -5.07 7.76 -2.42
CA ALA A 53 -4.64 6.88 -3.52
C ALA A 53 -3.12 6.61 -3.41
N THR A 54 -2.74 5.32 -3.51
CA THR A 54 -1.42 4.70 -3.77
C THR A 54 -0.13 5.20 -3.07
N SER A 55 0.86 4.31 -2.95
CA SER A 55 2.17 4.57 -2.33
C SER A 55 3.15 5.18 -3.34
N SER A 56 3.05 6.48 -3.60
CA SER A 56 4.07 7.23 -4.36
C SER A 56 5.12 7.85 -3.42
N PRO A 57 6.37 8.06 -3.87
CA PRO A 57 7.40 8.76 -3.08
C PRO A 57 6.95 10.19 -2.71
N GLU A 58 6.31 10.90 -3.65
CA GLU A 58 5.72 12.23 -3.45
C GLU A 58 4.67 12.25 -2.33
N ARG A 59 3.90 11.17 -2.16
CA ARG A 59 2.94 11.05 -1.06
C ARG A 59 3.64 10.89 0.29
N ILE A 60 4.73 10.13 0.34
CA ILE A 60 5.49 9.98 1.59
C ILE A 60 6.09 11.32 1.98
N GLU A 61 6.59 12.10 1.03
CA GLU A 61 7.03 13.49 1.25
C GLU A 61 5.92 14.36 1.83
N ALA A 62 4.73 14.35 1.22
CA ALA A 62 3.59 15.08 1.74
C ALA A 62 3.18 14.64 3.16
N LEU A 63 3.35 13.35 3.51
CA LEU A 63 3.10 12.85 4.85
C LEU A 63 4.19 13.25 5.86
N ILE A 64 5.44 13.37 5.43
CA ILE A 64 6.55 13.88 6.23
C ILE A 64 6.29 15.36 6.55
N GLU A 65 6.04 16.19 5.54
CA GLU A 65 5.74 17.62 5.71
C GLU A 65 4.54 17.83 6.65
N LEU A 66 3.53 16.96 6.54
CA LEU A 66 2.37 17.00 7.42
C LEU A 66 2.74 16.73 8.88
N GLU A 67 3.55 15.71 9.15
CA GLU A 67 3.99 15.42 10.52
C GLU A 67 4.98 16.43 11.06
N GLU A 68 5.82 17.03 10.22
CA GLU A 68 6.66 18.17 10.58
C GLU A 68 5.80 19.37 10.99
N ALA A 69 4.77 19.70 10.21
CA ALA A 69 3.83 20.77 10.56
C ALA A 69 3.11 20.48 11.90
N ARG A 70 2.73 19.23 12.16
CA ARG A 70 2.16 18.83 13.46
C ARG A 70 3.16 18.95 14.59
N LEU A 71 4.41 18.52 14.39
CA LEU A 71 5.47 18.64 15.38
C LEU A 71 5.74 20.11 15.71
N HIS A 72 5.85 20.97 14.69
CA HIS A 72 6.01 22.41 14.88
C HIS A 72 4.86 23.02 15.67
N SER A 73 3.62 22.63 15.38
CA SER A 73 2.45 23.10 16.15
C SER A 73 2.53 22.67 17.62
N VAL A 74 2.91 21.42 17.91
CA VAL A 74 3.10 20.94 19.29
C VAL A 74 4.22 21.68 20.01
N LEU A 75 5.34 21.97 19.32
CA LEU A 75 6.46 22.74 19.88
C LEU A 75 6.06 24.19 20.19
N GLN A 76 5.31 24.85 19.30
CA GLN A 76 4.78 26.18 19.55
C GLN A 76 3.84 26.20 20.77
N GLU A 77 2.97 25.20 20.89
CA GLU A 77 2.07 25.06 22.03
C GLU A 77 2.81 24.76 23.33
N LYS A 78 3.89 23.97 23.29
CA LYS A 78 4.78 23.76 24.45
C LYS A 78 5.38 25.10 24.92
N VAL A 79 5.95 25.89 24.00
CA VAL A 79 6.54 27.19 24.33
C VAL A 79 5.48 28.16 24.87
N ARG A 80 4.29 28.20 24.26
CA ARG A 80 3.17 29.01 24.77
C ARG A 80 2.75 28.59 26.17
N TRP A 81 2.71 27.28 26.43
CA TRP A 81 2.38 26.75 27.74
C TRP A 81 3.44 27.10 28.77
N ASP A 82 4.72 26.92 28.44
CA ASP A 82 5.85 27.24 29.32
C ASP A 82 5.85 28.75 29.66
N ALA A 83 5.62 29.63 28.68
CA ALA A 83 5.47 31.07 28.92
C ALA A 83 4.29 31.40 29.84
N ARG A 84 3.09 30.85 29.60
CA ARG A 84 1.94 31.05 30.50
C ARG A 84 2.19 30.53 31.92
N CYS A 85 3.00 29.48 32.03
CA CYS A 85 3.39 28.91 33.31
C CYS A 85 4.34 29.85 34.07
N GLU A 86 5.25 30.55 33.37
CA GLU A 86 6.16 31.55 33.97
C GLU A 86 5.43 32.80 34.47
N TYR A 87 4.34 33.21 33.79
CA TYR A 87 3.55 34.39 34.16
C TYR A 87 2.32 34.07 35.03
N ASP A 88 2.17 32.84 35.54
CA ASP A 88 1.01 32.38 36.33
C ASP A 88 -0.35 32.61 35.63
N GLU A 89 -0.39 32.59 34.30
CA GLU A 89 -1.59 32.82 33.48
C GLU A 89 -2.36 31.52 33.15
N LEU A 90 -1.95 30.38 33.70
CA LEU A 90 -2.55 29.08 33.37
C LEU A 90 -3.98 28.95 33.91
N VAL A 91 -4.90 28.60 33.01
CA VAL A 91 -6.31 28.37 33.36
C VAL A 91 -6.59 26.87 33.45
N SER A 92 -7.61 26.49 34.22
CA SER A 92 -7.99 25.07 34.39
C SER A 92 -8.24 24.31 33.08
N VAL A 93 -8.57 25.01 31.98
CA VAL A 93 -8.82 24.45 30.64
C VAL A 93 -7.52 24.03 29.94
N ASP A 94 -6.38 24.64 30.30
CA ASP A 94 -5.08 24.31 29.72
C ASP A 94 -4.58 22.93 30.19
N LEU A 95 -5.00 22.51 31.39
CA LEU A 95 -4.68 21.21 31.97
C LEU A 95 -5.54 20.08 31.37
N ILE A 96 -4.95 18.90 31.19
CA ILE A 96 -5.64 17.71 30.68
C ILE A 96 -6.26 16.95 31.83
N LEU A 97 -7.54 16.62 31.72
CA LEU A 97 -8.22 15.75 32.67
C LEU A 97 -7.71 14.32 32.53
N THR A 98 -6.98 13.84 33.54
CA THR A 98 -6.37 12.50 33.54
C THR A 98 -7.16 11.49 34.35
N GLU A 99 -7.85 11.92 35.41
CA GLU A 99 -8.63 11.03 36.25
C GLU A 99 -9.94 11.67 36.72
N ILE A 100 -11.01 10.88 36.73
CA ILE A 100 -12.28 11.22 37.38
C ILE A 100 -12.55 10.14 38.42
N ARG A 101 -12.55 10.52 39.70
CA ARG A 101 -13.01 9.66 40.79
C ARG A 101 -14.39 10.13 41.25
N THR A 102 -15.35 9.23 41.21
CA THR A 102 -16.69 9.45 41.77
C THR A 102 -16.81 8.62 43.04
N GLY A 103 -16.96 9.30 44.18
CA GLY A 103 -17.18 8.70 45.50
C GLY A 103 -18.50 9.17 46.13
N SER A 104 -18.80 8.69 47.34
CA SER A 104 -19.96 9.13 48.13
C SER A 104 -19.96 10.63 48.43
N ASP A 105 -18.78 11.23 48.47
CA ASP A 105 -18.57 12.62 48.89
C ASP A 105 -18.46 13.59 47.68
N GLY A 106 -18.72 13.11 46.46
CA GLY A 106 -18.72 13.90 45.24
C GLY A 106 -17.75 13.43 44.16
N LYS A 107 -17.52 14.31 43.16
CA LYS A 107 -16.68 14.04 41.98
C LYS A 107 -15.34 14.76 42.13
N ALA A 108 -14.27 14.00 42.33
CA ALA A 108 -12.90 14.52 42.32
C ALA A 108 -12.30 14.35 40.92
N THR A 109 -11.74 15.43 40.37
CA THR A 109 -11.07 15.42 39.07
C THR A 109 -9.59 15.72 39.24
N LYS A 110 -8.72 14.90 38.63
CA LYS A 110 -7.29 15.16 38.55
C LYS A 110 -6.98 15.71 37.16
N ARG A 111 -6.39 16.90 37.12
CA ARG A 111 -5.90 17.52 35.87
C ARG A 111 -4.39 17.68 35.94
N GLU A 112 -3.71 17.35 34.86
CA GLU A 112 -2.24 17.37 34.77
C GLU A 112 -1.77 18.19 33.58
N ARG A 113 -0.48 18.55 33.60
CA ARG A 113 0.20 19.17 32.46
C ARG A 113 0.05 18.28 31.21
N PRO A 114 -0.21 18.86 30.03
CA PRO A 114 -0.11 18.13 28.78
C PRO A 114 1.25 17.46 28.63
N ASP A 115 1.27 16.18 28.28
CA ASP A 115 2.51 15.42 28.06
C ASP A 115 3.10 15.75 26.66
N PHE A 116 3.70 16.94 26.55
CA PHE A 116 4.29 17.43 25.31
C PHE A 116 5.45 16.55 24.84
N GLU A 117 6.29 16.06 25.75
CA GLU A 117 7.47 15.24 25.39
C GLU A 117 7.03 13.97 24.69
N ARG A 118 6.02 13.27 25.22
CA ARG A 118 5.50 12.06 24.58
C ARG A 118 4.83 12.33 23.23
N LEU A 119 4.32 13.53 22.97
CA LEU A 119 3.79 13.91 21.65
C LEU A 119 4.92 14.21 20.67
N ILE A 120 5.97 14.89 21.12
CA ILE A 120 7.18 15.16 20.34
C ILE A 120 7.84 13.85 19.94
N ASP A 121 8.10 12.94 20.89
CA ASP A 121 8.71 11.63 20.64
C ASP A 121 7.91 10.80 19.62
N ARG A 122 6.58 10.81 19.75
CA ARG A 122 5.69 10.11 18.81
C ARG A 122 5.74 10.72 17.41
N SER A 123 5.83 12.05 17.31
CA SER A 123 5.88 12.74 16.02
C SER A 123 7.24 12.51 15.35
N MET A 124 8.33 12.64 16.11
CA MET A 124 9.70 12.36 15.67
C MET A 124 9.88 10.90 15.21
N GLY A 125 9.43 9.93 16.02
CA GLY A 125 9.51 8.51 15.66
C GLY A 125 8.74 8.18 14.38
N ARG A 126 7.63 8.89 14.13
CA ARG A 126 6.86 8.73 12.90
C ARG A 126 7.51 9.38 11.69
N ILE A 127 8.08 10.58 11.85
CA ILE A 127 8.87 11.23 10.79
C ILE A 127 10.03 10.30 10.40
N SER A 128 10.78 9.77 11.37
CA SER A 128 11.87 8.81 11.13
C SER A 128 11.40 7.60 10.33
N ALA A 129 10.28 6.97 10.72
CA ALA A 129 9.75 5.81 10.00
C ALA A 129 9.31 6.16 8.55
N LEU A 130 8.77 7.35 8.32
CA LEU A 130 8.39 7.81 6.98
C LEU A 130 9.62 8.12 6.12
N VAL A 131 10.66 8.71 6.69
CA VAL A 131 11.94 8.97 6.01
C VAL A 131 12.60 7.64 5.62
N ASP A 132 12.69 6.67 6.54
CA ASP A 132 13.22 5.33 6.24
C ASP A 132 12.43 4.66 5.09
N GLN A 133 11.11 4.83 5.07
CA GLN A 133 10.27 4.28 4.01
C GLN A 133 10.52 5.00 2.67
N LYS A 134 10.69 6.32 2.68
CA LYS A 134 11.04 7.11 1.48
C LYS A 134 12.38 6.66 0.92
N GLU A 135 13.41 6.53 1.74
CA GLU A 135 14.74 6.08 1.33
C GLU A 135 14.69 4.68 0.72
N ARG A 136 13.94 3.75 1.33
CA ARG A 136 13.75 2.41 0.75
C ARG A 136 13.11 2.48 -0.64
N LEU A 137 12.07 3.29 -0.83
CA LEU A 137 11.43 3.44 -2.14
C LEU A 137 12.33 4.07 -3.20
N ILE A 138 13.25 4.95 -2.81
CA ILE A 138 14.24 5.55 -3.72
C ILE A 138 15.31 4.53 -4.11
N VAL A 139 15.76 3.70 -3.16
CA VAL A 139 16.84 2.73 -3.37
C VAL A 139 16.35 1.45 -4.08
N LEU A 140 15.07 1.07 -3.90
CA LEU A 140 14.47 -0.13 -4.49
C LEU A 140 14.67 -0.23 -6.01
N PRO A 141 14.36 0.79 -6.83
CA PRO A 141 14.59 0.74 -8.28
C PRO A 141 16.05 0.54 -8.66
N ALA A 142 16.99 1.20 -7.97
CA ALA A 142 18.41 1.06 -8.23
C ALA A 142 18.91 -0.34 -7.85
N HIS A 143 18.45 -0.88 -6.72
CA HIS A 143 18.79 -2.23 -6.30
C HIS A 143 18.27 -3.29 -7.27
N VAL A 144 17.00 -3.18 -7.69
CA VAL A 144 16.40 -4.05 -8.71
C VAL A 144 17.16 -3.95 -10.03
N ALA A 145 17.56 -2.75 -10.46
CA ALA A 145 18.33 -2.56 -11.68
C ALA A 145 19.71 -3.24 -11.60
N ILE A 146 20.42 -3.08 -10.48
CA ILE A 146 21.73 -3.72 -10.26
C ILE A 146 21.59 -5.25 -10.25
N GLN A 147 20.60 -5.80 -9.55
CA GLN A 147 20.34 -7.23 -9.54
C GLN A 147 19.97 -7.76 -10.93
N THR A 148 19.11 -7.03 -11.66
CA THR A 148 18.72 -7.37 -13.03
C THR A 148 19.94 -7.41 -13.95
N ALA A 149 20.84 -6.43 -13.87
CA ALA A 149 22.07 -6.44 -14.65
C ALA A 149 22.95 -7.64 -14.30
N ALA A 150 23.17 -7.91 -13.02
CA ALA A 150 23.99 -9.04 -12.58
C ALA A 150 23.44 -10.42 -13.04
N LEU A 151 22.12 -10.59 -13.06
CA LEU A 151 21.49 -11.81 -13.57
C LEU A 151 21.61 -11.94 -15.09
N LEU A 152 21.51 -10.83 -15.82
CA LEU A 152 21.73 -10.82 -17.28
C LEU A 152 23.18 -11.15 -17.63
N ASP A 153 24.15 -10.51 -16.97
CA ASP A 153 25.58 -10.77 -17.18
C ASP A 153 25.89 -12.25 -16.89
N LYS A 154 25.37 -12.80 -15.79
CA LYS A 154 25.53 -14.21 -15.43
C LYS A 154 24.90 -15.15 -16.48
N ALA A 155 23.73 -14.80 -17.00
CA ALA A 155 23.07 -15.59 -18.03
C ALA A 155 23.86 -15.55 -19.35
N GLU A 156 24.45 -14.41 -19.69
CA GLU A 156 25.31 -14.24 -20.86
C GLU A 156 26.62 -15.02 -20.73
N ASP A 157 27.31 -14.91 -19.59
CA ASP A 157 28.53 -15.65 -19.28
C ASP A 157 28.33 -17.18 -19.31
N ALA A 158 27.15 -17.64 -18.88
CA ALA A 158 26.79 -19.05 -18.90
C ALA A 158 26.17 -19.52 -20.23
N GLY A 159 25.95 -18.63 -21.20
CA GLY A 159 25.32 -18.95 -22.48
C GLY A 159 23.90 -19.51 -22.36
N MET A 160 23.13 -19.05 -21.36
CA MET A 160 21.78 -19.55 -21.08
C MET A 160 20.79 -19.19 -22.19
N ARG A 161 19.83 -20.08 -22.46
CA ARG A 161 18.70 -19.80 -23.35
C ARG A 161 17.72 -18.81 -22.70
N ALA A 162 16.88 -18.15 -23.50
CA ALA A 162 15.98 -17.12 -22.98
C ALA A 162 14.98 -17.69 -21.97
N ILE A 163 14.50 -18.92 -22.17
CA ILE A 163 13.62 -19.61 -21.22
C ILE A 163 14.32 -19.86 -19.87
N GLU A 164 15.56 -20.35 -19.90
CA GLU A 164 16.36 -20.63 -18.70
C GLU A 164 16.69 -19.33 -17.93
N CYS A 165 16.94 -18.25 -18.68
CA CYS A 165 17.12 -16.92 -18.12
C CYS A 165 15.84 -16.41 -17.44
N ALA A 166 14.66 -16.58 -18.06
CA ALA A 166 13.38 -16.21 -17.46
C ALA A 166 13.10 -16.97 -16.15
N GLU A 167 13.36 -18.28 -16.12
CA GLU A 167 13.24 -19.08 -14.89
C GLU A 167 14.18 -18.59 -13.78
N LEU A 168 15.39 -18.15 -14.14
CA LEU A 168 16.36 -17.61 -13.20
C LEU A 168 15.88 -16.28 -12.59
N PHE A 169 15.23 -15.41 -13.37
CA PHE A 169 14.58 -14.20 -12.85
C PHE A 169 13.42 -14.51 -11.90
N GLU A 170 12.58 -15.50 -12.23
CA GLU A 170 11.46 -15.91 -11.39
C GLU A 170 11.91 -16.51 -10.06
N ARG A 171 12.97 -17.33 -10.06
CA ARG A 171 13.54 -17.91 -8.83
C ARG A 171 14.08 -16.86 -7.87
N GLU A 172 14.64 -15.77 -8.39
CA GLU A 172 15.12 -14.63 -7.61
C GLU A 172 13.98 -13.67 -7.21
N GLY A 173 12.73 -13.97 -7.57
CA GLY A 173 11.56 -13.16 -7.23
C GLY A 173 11.49 -11.81 -7.95
N LEU A 174 12.20 -11.67 -9.07
CA LEU A 174 12.24 -10.46 -9.88
C LEU A 174 11.32 -10.60 -11.09
N ALA A 175 10.73 -9.48 -11.52
CA ALA A 175 9.96 -9.45 -12.75
C ALA A 175 10.91 -9.65 -13.95
N VAL A 176 10.55 -10.58 -14.85
CA VAL A 176 11.33 -10.85 -16.05
C VAL A 176 11.36 -9.61 -16.96
N PRO A 177 12.53 -9.09 -17.36
CA PRO A 177 12.63 -7.94 -18.25
C PRO A 177 11.94 -8.17 -19.60
N LEU A 178 11.37 -7.11 -20.19
CA LEU A 178 10.64 -7.18 -21.46
C LEU A 178 11.49 -7.78 -22.60
N SER A 179 12.78 -7.46 -22.64
CA SER A 179 13.72 -8.00 -23.62
C SER A 179 13.85 -9.53 -23.54
N VAL A 180 13.91 -10.08 -22.32
CA VAL A 180 13.95 -11.53 -22.09
C VAL A 180 12.61 -12.15 -22.47
N GLN A 181 11.48 -11.55 -22.10
CA GLN A 181 10.14 -12.04 -22.48
C GLN A 181 9.96 -12.11 -24.00
N GLN A 182 10.44 -11.11 -24.74
CA GLN A 182 10.39 -11.12 -26.20
C GLN A 182 11.24 -12.24 -26.81
N ARG A 183 12.42 -12.50 -26.25
CA ARG A 183 13.30 -13.61 -26.68
C ARG A 183 12.68 -14.97 -26.37
N VAL A 184 12.09 -15.15 -25.17
CA VAL A 184 11.34 -16.35 -24.79
C VAL A 184 10.21 -16.60 -25.79
N ARG A 185 9.43 -15.57 -26.12
CA ARG A 185 8.34 -15.69 -27.10
C ARG A 185 8.86 -16.11 -28.48
N ALA A 186 9.99 -15.56 -28.92
CA ALA A 186 10.62 -15.94 -30.17
C ALA A 186 11.11 -17.40 -30.14
N GLU A 187 11.77 -17.81 -29.06
CA GLU A 187 12.20 -19.20 -28.86
C GLU A 187 11.02 -20.17 -28.88
N LEU A 188 9.95 -19.88 -28.12
CA LEU A 188 8.74 -20.71 -28.08
C LEU A 188 8.01 -20.75 -29.43
N SER A 189 8.03 -19.67 -30.21
CA SER A 189 7.40 -19.65 -31.54
C SER A 189 8.14 -20.49 -32.57
N MET A 190 9.44 -20.75 -32.34
CA MET A 190 10.28 -21.59 -33.20
C MET A 190 10.35 -23.04 -32.71
N MET A 191 9.81 -23.34 -31.52
CA MET A 191 9.67 -24.72 -31.07
C MET A 191 8.51 -25.36 -31.79
N GLU A 192 8.84 -26.29 -32.68
CA GLU A 192 7.84 -27.14 -33.32
C GLU A 192 7.18 -28.03 -32.24
N PRO A 193 5.84 -28.14 -32.23
CA PRO A 193 5.15 -29.07 -31.34
C PRO A 193 5.73 -30.47 -31.55
N PRO A 194 5.92 -31.27 -30.49
CA PRO A 194 6.34 -32.65 -30.66
C PRO A 194 5.33 -33.35 -31.59
N GLU A 195 5.83 -33.93 -32.68
CA GLU A 195 4.98 -34.70 -33.58
C GLU A 195 4.28 -35.79 -32.76
N PRO A 196 2.94 -35.91 -32.85
CA PRO A 196 2.25 -36.99 -32.18
C PRO A 196 2.81 -38.32 -32.70
N GLU A 197 3.22 -39.20 -31.78
CA GLU A 197 3.72 -40.54 -32.12
C GLU A 197 2.56 -41.38 -32.68
N GLY A 198 2.38 -41.33 -33.99
CA GLY A 198 1.35 -42.07 -34.72
C GLY A 198 0.71 -41.19 -35.77
N GLY A 199 0.87 -41.56 -37.04
CA GLY A 199 0.11 -40.94 -38.13
C GLY A 199 -1.39 -41.11 -37.90
N ILE A 200 -2.18 -40.11 -38.29
CA ILE A 200 -3.64 -40.16 -38.26
C ILE A 200 -4.08 -41.32 -39.16
N THR A 201 -4.91 -42.21 -38.64
CA THR A 201 -5.49 -43.30 -39.44
C THR A 201 -6.56 -42.76 -40.38
N ASP A 202 -6.77 -43.40 -41.54
CA ASP A 202 -7.77 -42.94 -42.53
C ASP A 202 -9.18 -42.77 -41.91
N GLU A 203 -9.55 -43.62 -40.95
CA GLU A 203 -10.83 -43.52 -40.22
C GLU A 203 -10.93 -42.31 -39.28
N GLU A 204 -9.82 -41.87 -38.71
CA GLU A 204 -9.76 -40.65 -37.90
C GLU A 204 -9.76 -39.40 -38.79
N LEU A 205 -9.18 -39.51 -39.98
CA LEU A 205 -9.16 -38.45 -40.98
C LEU A 205 -10.55 -38.20 -41.55
N GLU A 206 -11.33 -39.25 -41.83
CA GLU A 206 -12.73 -39.15 -42.24
C GLU A 206 -13.61 -38.55 -41.13
N ARG A 207 -13.37 -38.87 -39.86
CA ARG A 207 -14.10 -38.23 -38.74
C ARG A 207 -13.78 -36.74 -38.65
N LEU A 208 -12.50 -36.39 -38.73
CA LEU A 208 -12.07 -34.99 -38.68
C LEU A 208 -12.59 -34.21 -39.89
N SER A 209 -12.66 -34.80 -41.08
CA SER A 209 -13.21 -34.11 -42.25
C SER A 209 -14.70 -33.85 -42.10
N VAL A 210 -15.47 -34.82 -41.57
CA VAL A 210 -16.90 -34.64 -41.29
C VAL A 210 -17.14 -33.57 -40.22
N GLU A 211 -16.33 -33.55 -39.15
CA GLU A 211 -16.40 -32.51 -38.12
C GLU A 211 -16.05 -31.12 -38.68
N TYR A 212 -15.06 -31.04 -39.57
CA TYR A 212 -14.66 -29.78 -40.20
C TYR A 212 -15.71 -29.26 -41.18
N GLU A 213 -16.32 -30.14 -41.98
CA GLU A 213 -17.42 -29.79 -42.87
C GLU A 213 -18.66 -29.32 -42.09
N ALA A 214 -18.96 -29.96 -40.96
CA ALA A 214 -20.03 -29.54 -40.06
C ALA A 214 -19.77 -28.16 -39.43
N GLN A 215 -18.52 -27.87 -39.05
CA GLN A 215 -18.11 -26.57 -38.52
C GLN A 215 -18.11 -25.49 -39.61
N ALA A 216 -17.61 -25.79 -40.81
CA ALA A 216 -17.61 -24.87 -41.95
C ALA A 216 -19.05 -24.51 -42.41
N ALA A 217 -20.01 -25.42 -42.23
CA ALA A 217 -21.42 -25.13 -42.49
C ALA A 217 -22.04 -24.14 -41.48
N LEU A 218 -21.49 -24.05 -40.27
CA LEU A 218 -21.96 -23.15 -39.20
C LEU A 218 -21.22 -21.80 -39.17
N GLU A 219 -20.01 -21.72 -39.75
CA GLU A 219 -19.22 -20.49 -39.89
C GLU A 219 -19.98 -19.30 -40.52
N PRO A 220 -20.76 -19.44 -41.62
CA PRO A 220 -21.43 -18.30 -42.23
C PRO A 220 -22.46 -17.65 -41.30
N ASP A 221 -23.20 -18.44 -40.52
CA ASP A 221 -24.21 -17.94 -39.59
C ASP A 221 -23.56 -17.23 -38.40
N TRP A 222 -22.47 -17.82 -37.86
CA TRP A 222 -21.70 -17.20 -36.78
C TRP A 222 -21.05 -15.88 -37.20
N LEU A 223 -20.50 -15.79 -38.42
CA LEU A 223 -19.91 -14.56 -38.96
C LEU A 223 -20.94 -13.45 -39.09
N ILE A 224 -22.16 -13.76 -39.53
CA ILE A 224 -23.26 -12.80 -39.64
C ILE A 224 -23.68 -12.28 -38.26
N GLU A 225 -23.83 -13.19 -37.29
CA GLU A 225 -24.18 -12.83 -35.90
C GLU A 225 -23.10 -11.94 -35.26
N ARG A 226 -21.82 -12.29 -35.46
CA ARG A 226 -20.67 -11.51 -34.96
C ARG A 226 -20.60 -10.11 -35.57
N GLN A 227 -20.88 -9.98 -36.88
CA GLN A 227 -20.92 -8.69 -37.56
C GLN A 227 -22.07 -7.79 -37.05
N GLN A 228 -23.22 -8.37 -36.72
CA GLN A 228 -24.34 -7.64 -36.12
C GLN A 228 -23.98 -7.15 -34.71
N GLN A 229 -23.41 -8.00 -33.86
CA GLN A 229 -22.96 -7.62 -32.51
C GLN A 229 -21.91 -6.50 -32.54
N MET A 230 -20.95 -6.57 -33.48
CA MET A 230 -19.95 -5.51 -33.67
C MET A 230 -20.57 -4.16 -34.07
N LYS A 231 -21.58 -4.18 -34.95
CA LYS A 231 -22.32 -2.96 -35.31
C LYS A 231 -23.07 -2.37 -34.11
N GLU A 232 -23.73 -3.19 -33.31
CA GLU A 232 -24.43 -2.74 -32.10
C GLU A 232 -23.49 -2.08 -31.09
N ILE A 233 -22.31 -2.68 -30.86
CA ILE A 233 -21.29 -2.12 -29.96
C ILE A 233 -20.77 -0.78 -30.50
N HIS A 234 -20.52 -0.69 -31.81
CA HIS A 234 -20.05 0.55 -32.44
C HIS A 234 -21.10 1.67 -32.41
N ASP A 235 -22.38 1.32 -32.59
CA ASP A 235 -23.49 2.27 -32.52
C ASP A 235 -23.76 2.76 -31.09
N GLN A 236 -23.60 1.90 -30.09
CA GLN A 236 -23.67 2.28 -28.68
C GLN A 236 -22.51 3.20 -28.29
N SER A 237 -21.29 2.86 -28.70
CA SER A 237 -20.10 3.68 -28.44
C SER A 237 -20.18 5.06 -29.08
N ASN A 238 -20.68 5.16 -30.31
CA ASN A 238 -20.91 6.45 -30.98
C ASN A 238 -21.98 7.30 -30.26
N LYS A 239 -23.07 6.69 -29.79
CA LYS A 239 -24.11 7.40 -29.02
C LYS A 239 -23.56 7.97 -27.72
N GLU A 240 -22.76 7.20 -26.99
CA GLU A 240 -22.11 7.63 -25.75
C GLU A 240 -21.10 8.77 -25.98
N GLN A 241 -20.38 8.77 -27.12
CA GLN A 241 -19.47 9.87 -27.49
C GLN A 241 -20.18 11.15 -27.93
N THR A 242 -21.35 11.06 -28.55
CA THR A 242 -22.14 12.24 -28.97
C THR A 242 -23.02 12.85 -27.87
N ALA A 243 -23.13 12.18 -26.71
CA ALA A 243 -23.93 12.63 -25.56
C ALA A 243 -23.10 13.34 -24.47
N GLN A 244 -21.78 13.51 -24.68
CA GLN A 244 -20.87 14.36 -23.89
C GLN A 244 -20.62 15.69 -24.60
#